data_AF-A0A973DDN9-F1
#
_entry.id   AF-A0A973DDN9-F1
#
_cell.length_a   1.000
_cell.length_b   1.000
_cell.length_c   1.000
_cell.angle_alpha   90.00
_cell.angle_beta   90.00
_cell.angle_gamma   90.00
#
_symmetry.space_group_name_H-M   'P 1'
#
loop_
_entity.id
_entity.type
_entity.pdbx_description
1 polymer ?
#
loop_
_entity_poly.entity_id
_entity_poly.type
_entity_poly.pdbx_seq_one_letter_code
_entity_poly.pdbx_strand_id
1 'polypeptide(L)'
;MSHQVICFDVDQFKEHESEPVHRLTLPSYALVEYTQAFKECVLKNRQLLLEHNLQEVVVKTTIVNWFYDLHERFHYGVDSFLHITTRKVAFSGTMSPQVEAHFITPYVDIEEVILDDTEVVSLSRNTQYLPFVLSLIKELESKTERYEELSELYWKLEEVKEPLKNLDEACINKLSLDADSALTKVIEESNQLDAQVQAHELEIEQLLQRIIYKAFNVGFGDFISYAESDKGTVTTLRFEGCYYHAGRICFRGAGITKTGKVGKRDASFYLSLMAAP
;
A
#
# COMPACT_ATOMS: atom_id res chain seq x y z
N MET A 1 10.75 14.29 -28.39
CA MET A 1 10.44 13.53 -27.16
C MET A 1 9.74 14.50 -26.23
N SER A 2 8.53 14.20 -25.76
CA SER A 2 7.89 15.03 -24.74
C SER A 2 8.55 14.73 -23.40
N HIS A 3 9.25 15.69 -22.82
CA HIS A 3 9.66 15.60 -21.41
C HIS A 3 8.40 15.68 -20.56
N GLN A 4 8.04 14.58 -19.91
CA GLN A 4 6.98 14.57 -18.91
C GLN A 4 7.62 14.88 -17.57
N VAL A 5 7.12 15.92 -16.93
CA VAL A 5 7.57 16.36 -15.62
C VAL A 5 6.42 16.12 -14.66
N ILE A 6 6.72 15.46 -13.55
CA ILE A 6 5.78 15.15 -12.48
C ILE A 6 6.05 16.12 -11.35
N CYS A 7 5.01 16.79 -10.87
CA CYS A 7 5.09 17.76 -9.78
C CYS A 7 4.32 17.21 -8.59
N PHE A 8 4.97 17.14 -7.44
CA PHE A 8 4.35 16.74 -6.18
C PHE A 8 4.38 17.90 -5.20
N ASP A 9 3.31 18.03 -4.41
CA ASP A 9 3.34 18.86 -3.21
C ASP A 9 4.27 18.22 -2.17
N VAL A 10 4.78 19.03 -1.25
CA VAL A 10 5.70 18.57 -0.19
C VAL A 10 5.11 18.85 1.17
N ASP A 11 5.07 17.82 2.00
CA ASP A 11 4.63 17.88 3.38
C ASP A 11 5.84 17.83 4.33
N GLN A 12 5.67 18.47 5.49
CA GLN A 12 6.60 18.29 6.60
C GLN A 12 6.29 16.95 7.29
N PHE A 13 7.30 16.24 7.78
CA PHE A 13 7.04 15.12 8.67
C PHE A 13 6.39 15.61 9.97
N LYS A 14 5.33 14.91 10.41
CA LYS A 14 4.56 15.25 11.62
C LYS A 14 5.42 15.40 12.87
N GLU A 15 6.49 14.62 12.96
CA GLU A 15 7.45 14.62 14.08
C GLU A 15 8.19 15.96 14.23
N HIS A 16 8.30 16.74 13.14
CA HIS A 16 8.96 18.03 13.11
C HIS A 16 7.98 19.23 13.11
N GLU A 17 6.66 19.02 13.15
CA GLU A 17 5.67 20.10 13.13
C GLU A 17 5.77 21.05 14.34
N SER A 18 6.26 20.54 15.48
CA SER A 18 6.38 21.31 16.73
C SER A 18 7.61 22.23 16.78
N GLU A 19 8.52 22.11 15.81
CA GLU A 19 9.75 22.89 15.76
C GLU A 19 9.53 24.21 14.97
N PRO A 20 9.57 25.39 15.63
CA PRO A 20 9.12 26.66 15.04
C PRO A 20 10.01 27.21 13.92
N VAL A 21 11.18 26.59 13.66
CA VAL A 21 12.20 27.10 12.73
C VAL A 21 11.94 26.67 11.28
N HIS A 22 11.05 25.70 11.02
CA HIS A 22 11.11 24.95 9.77
C HIS A 22 10.19 25.40 8.64
N ARG A 23 9.10 26.14 8.89
CA ARG A 23 8.14 26.49 7.81
C ARG A 23 8.72 27.34 6.67
N LEU A 24 9.83 28.05 6.90
CA LEU A 24 10.46 28.90 5.88
C LEU A 24 11.61 28.20 5.12
N THR A 25 11.95 26.96 5.49
CA THR A 25 13.08 26.21 4.92
C THR A 25 12.65 24.89 4.29
N LEU A 26 11.36 24.69 4.03
CA LEU A 26 10.86 23.51 3.33
C LEU A 26 10.62 23.84 1.85
N PRO A 27 10.87 22.88 0.95
CA PRO A 27 10.43 23.03 -0.42
C PRO A 27 8.90 23.02 -0.47
N SER A 28 8.34 23.79 -1.40
CA SER A 28 6.90 23.77 -1.69
C SER A 28 6.55 22.61 -2.62
N TYR A 29 7.41 22.34 -3.60
CA TYR A 29 7.17 21.33 -4.63
C TYR A 29 8.41 20.48 -4.91
N ALA A 30 8.16 19.23 -5.31
CA ALA A 30 9.15 18.33 -5.87
C ALA A 30 8.88 18.14 -7.36
N LEU A 31 9.89 18.37 -8.19
CA LEU A 31 9.82 18.19 -9.64
C LEU A 31 10.70 17.02 -10.05
N VAL A 32 10.08 16.04 -10.71
CA VAL A 32 10.70 14.80 -11.15
C VAL A 32 10.55 14.69 -12.66
N GLU A 33 11.67 14.59 -13.36
CA GLU A 33 11.64 14.29 -14.79
C GLU A 33 11.40 12.79 -14.99
N TYR A 34 10.36 12.46 -15.74
CA TYR A 34 10.13 11.08 -16.16
C TYR A 34 11.22 10.67 -17.15
N THR A 35 12.11 9.81 -16.68
CA THR A 35 13.21 9.24 -17.46
C THR A 35 13.13 7.71 -17.44
N GLN A 36 13.68 7.08 -18.46
CA GLN A 36 13.78 5.63 -18.50
C GLN A 36 14.58 5.08 -17.31
N ALA A 37 15.63 5.79 -16.87
CA ALA A 37 16.42 5.43 -15.71
C ALA A 37 15.60 5.47 -14.40
N PHE A 38 14.70 6.45 -14.25
CA PHE A 38 13.77 6.51 -13.12
C PHE A 38 12.83 5.30 -13.12
N LYS A 39 12.20 5.00 -14.26
CA LYS A 39 11.33 3.82 -14.42
C LYS A 39 12.04 2.53 -14.06
N GLU A 40 13.24 2.31 -14.60
CA GLU A 40 14.04 1.12 -14.33
C GLU A 40 14.45 1.01 -12.86
N CYS A 41 14.78 2.14 -12.22
CA CYS A 41 15.08 2.19 -10.79
C CYS A 41 13.87 1.76 -9.95
N VAL A 42 12.68 2.30 -10.23
CA VAL A 42 11.45 1.94 -9.51
C VAL A 42 11.12 0.46 -9.70
N LEU A 43 11.09 -0.02 -10.94
CA LEU A 43 10.74 -1.41 -11.26
C LEU A 43 11.73 -2.42 -10.65
N LYS A 44 13.05 -2.14 -10.74
CA LYS A 44 14.08 -3.01 -10.16
C LYS A 44 13.96 -3.11 -8.64
N ASN A 45 13.77 -1.99 -7.95
CA ASN A 45 13.64 -2.00 -6.50
C ASN A 45 12.30 -2.60 -6.06
N ARG A 46 11.22 -2.39 -6.83
CA ARG A 46 9.94 -3.09 -6.61
C ARG A 46 10.08 -4.61 -6.71
N GLN A 47 10.88 -5.11 -7.67
CA GLN A 47 11.18 -6.53 -7.75
C GLN A 47 11.96 -7.02 -6.51
N LEU A 48 12.96 -6.28 -6.05
CA LEU A 48 13.71 -6.60 -4.82
C LEU A 48 12.80 -6.66 -3.58
N LEU A 49 11.82 -5.75 -3.46
CA LEU A 49 10.82 -5.77 -2.38
C LEU A 49 10.06 -7.09 -2.35
N LEU A 50 9.57 -7.53 -3.51
CA LEU A 50 8.79 -8.76 -3.66
C LEU A 50 9.64 -10.01 -3.42
N GLU A 51 10.90 -10.01 -3.87
CA GLU A 51 11.83 -11.13 -3.69
C GLU A 51 12.18 -11.36 -2.22
N HIS A 52 12.46 -10.28 -1.49
CA HIS A 52 12.95 -10.29 -0.13
C HIS A 52 11.87 -10.05 0.94
N ASN A 53 10.60 -9.85 0.54
CA ASN A 53 9.49 -9.57 1.43
C ASN A 53 9.74 -8.33 2.32
N LEU A 54 10.22 -7.26 1.69
CA LEU A 54 10.47 -5.96 2.33
C LEU A 54 9.23 -5.07 2.16
N GLN A 55 8.96 -4.21 3.16
CA GLN A 55 7.85 -3.25 3.10
C GLN A 55 8.20 -2.04 2.23
N GLU A 56 9.45 -1.57 2.34
CA GLU A 56 9.94 -0.39 1.64
C GLU A 56 11.44 -0.51 1.36
N VAL A 57 11.86 0.10 0.26
CA VAL A 57 13.26 0.30 -0.12
C VAL A 57 13.48 1.79 -0.30
N VAL A 58 14.46 2.30 0.42
CA VAL A 58 14.85 3.71 0.38
C VAL A 58 16.21 3.81 -0.30
N VAL A 59 16.27 4.53 -1.42
CA VAL A 59 17.51 4.72 -2.18
C VAL A 59 17.86 6.19 -2.29
N LYS A 60 19.13 6.53 -2.08
CA LYS A 60 19.61 7.90 -2.35
C LYS A 60 19.47 8.20 -3.84
N THR A 61 18.92 9.36 -4.17
CA THR A 61 18.60 9.76 -5.54
C THR A 61 19.00 11.20 -5.82
N THR A 62 19.21 11.50 -7.10
CA THR A 62 19.44 12.85 -7.62
C THR A 62 18.40 13.24 -8.68
N ILE A 63 17.34 12.42 -8.82
CA ILE A 63 16.34 12.57 -9.89
C ILE A 63 15.31 13.67 -9.55
N VAL A 64 15.13 13.98 -8.26
CA VAL A 64 14.18 14.98 -7.78
C VAL A 64 14.84 16.35 -7.63
N ASN A 65 14.13 17.37 -8.08
CA ASN A 65 14.50 18.77 -7.89
C ASN A 65 13.50 19.43 -6.95
N TRP A 66 14.00 20.08 -5.90
CA TRP A 66 13.18 20.70 -4.87
C TRP A 66 13.03 22.20 -5.13
N PHE A 67 11.80 22.67 -5.27
CA PHE A 67 11.47 24.08 -5.51
C PHE A 67 11.01 24.75 -4.21
N TYR A 68 11.55 25.94 -3.95
CA TYR A 68 11.23 26.74 -2.77
C TYR A 68 10.56 28.04 -3.20
N ASP A 69 9.26 28.20 -2.91
CA ASP A 69 8.50 29.41 -3.30
C ASP A 69 9.12 30.68 -2.70
N LEU A 70 9.62 30.61 -1.47
CA LEU A 70 10.23 31.75 -0.78
C LEU A 70 11.41 32.36 -1.55
N HIS A 71 12.11 31.54 -2.34
CA HIS A 71 13.30 31.96 -3.08
C HIS A 71 13.11 31.87 -4.61
N GLU A 72 11.92 31.47 -5.06
CA GLU A 72 11.56 31.22 -6.46
C GLU A 72 12.63 30.44 -7.24
N ARG A 73 13.25 29.43 -6.60
CA ARG A 73 14.37 28.68 -7.19
C ARG A 73 14.42 27.23 -6.75
N PHE A 74 15.08 26.43 -7.58
CA PHE A 74 15.54 25.10 -7.23
C PHE A 74 16.76 25.15 -6.33
N HIS A 75 16.84 24.26 -5.34
CA HIS A 75 17.98 24.17 -4.45
C HIS A 75 18.86 22.95 -4.75
N TYR A 76 20.17 23.19 -4.92
CA TYR A 76 21.17 22.18 -5.19
C TYR A 76 21.98 21.95 -3.91
N GLY A 77 21.45 21.13 -3.00
CA GLY A 77 22.07 20.87 -1.70
C GLY A 77 21.22 20.02 -0.76
N VAL A 78 20.18 19.39 -1.30
CA VAL A 78 19.29 18.49 -0.56
C VAL A 78 19.74 17.07 -0.81
N ASP A 79 20.11 16.36 0.25
CA ASP A 79 20.26 14.91 0.19
C ASP A 79 18.88 14.29 0.01
N SER A 80 18.63 13.70 -1.15
CA SER A 80 17.30 13.25 -1.55
C SER A 80 17.22 11.72 -1.57
N PHE A 81 16.06 11.21 -1.18
CA PHE A 81 15.80 9.77 -1.10
C PHE A 81 14.51 9.44 -1.83
N LEU A 82 14.52 8.36 -2.59
CA LEU A 82 13.36 7.77 -3.24
C LEU A 82 12.91 6.58 -2.39
N HIS A 83 11.68 6.68 -1.90
CA HIS A 83 10.97 5.66 -1.16
C HIS A 83 10.13 4.85 -2.14
N ILE A 84 10.28 3.53 -2.10
CA ILE A 84 9.59 2.62 -3.01
C ILE A 84 8.95 1.53 -2.16
N THR A 85 7.63 1.42 -2.27
CA THR A 85 6.84 0.31 -1.73
C THR A 85 6.37 -0.58 -2.88
N THR A 86 5.60 -1.63 -2.58
CA THR A 86 5.06 -2.49 -3.64
C THR A 86 4.06 -1.78 -4.58
N ARG A 87 3.46 -0.68 -4.12
CA ARG A 87 2.42 0.07 -4.86
C ARG A 87 2.72 1.55 -5.06
N LYS A 88 3.52 2.16 -4.19
CA LYS A 88 3.67 3.61 -4.12
C LYS A 88 5.12 4.06 -4.12
N VAL A 89 5.34 5.29 -4.55
CA VAL A 89 6.61 6.00 -4.46
C VAL A 89 6.43 7.33 -3.74
N ALA A 90 7.46 7.75 -3.02
CA ALA A 90 7.57 9.09 -2.43
C ALA A 90 9.02 9.57 -2.48
N PHE A 91 9.22 10.86 -2.34
CA PHE A 91 10.54 11.46 -2.22
C PHE A 91 10.67 12.16 -0.88
N SER A 92 11.77 11.92 -0.17
CA SER A 92 12.11 12.71 1.01
C SER A 92 13.44 13.41 0.83
N GLY A 93 13.68 14.42 1.67
CA GLY A 93 14.92 15.17 1.63
C GLY A 93 15.43 15.58 3.01
N THR A 94 16.74 15.71 3.07
CA THR A 94 17.49 16.28 4.19
C THR A 94 18.25 17.49 3.69
N MET A 95 18.23 18.55 4.48
CA MET A 95 18.97 19.79 4.24
C MET A 95 19.73 20.14 5.52
N SER A 96 20.90 20.75 5.38
CA SER A 96 21.67 21.23 6.54
C SER A 96 20.90 22.32 7.30
N PRO A 97 20.95 22.35 8.64
CA PRO A 97 21.79 21.56 9.54
C PRO A 97 21.23 20.20 9.96
N GLN A 98 20.06 19.79 9.48
CA GLN A 98 19.43 18.53 9.86
C GLN A 98 20.24 17.32 9.38
N VAL A 99 20.26 16.28 10.20
CA VAL A 99 20.95 15.00 9.91
C VAL A 99 19.99 13.97 9.33
N GLU A 100 18.69 14.12 9.59
CA GLU A 100 17.63 13.21 9.16
C GLU A 100 16.64 13.90 8.20
N ALA A 101 15.95 13.08 7.40
CA ALA A 101 14.98 13.58 6.43
C ALA A 101 13.79 14.21 7.17
N HIS A 102 13.45 15.45 6.83
CA HIS A 102 12.46 16.25 7.59
C HIS A 102 11.28 16.75 6.73
N PHE A 103 11.28 16.41 5.44
CA PHE A 103 10.14 16.57 4.54
C PHE A 103 10.02 15.40 3.57
N ILE A 104 8.79 15.18 3.10
CA ILE A 104 8.43 14.09 2.20
C ILE A 104 7.28 14.53 1.29
N THR A 105 7.26 14.02 0.05
CA THR A 105 6.08 14.12 -0.81
C THR A 105 5.03 13.11 -0.38
N PRO A 106 3.74 13.32 -0.69
CA PRO A 106 2.75 12.25 -0.56
C PRO A 106 3.19 10.98 -1.29
N TYR A 107 2.80 9.82 -0.76
CA TYR A 107 2.96 8.55 -1.47
C TYR A 107 1.97 8.49 -2.61
N VAL A 108 2.50 8.42 -3.83
CA VAL A 108 1.72 8.34 -5.07
C VAL A 108 1.85 6.94 -5.68
N ASP A 109 0.76 6.44 -6.26
CA ASP A 109 0.73 5.11 -6.86
C ASP A 109 1.72 5.02 -8.03
N ILE A 110 2.50 3.93 -8.08
CA ILE A 110 3.54 3.70 -9.09
C ILE A 110 2.95 3.78 -10.50
N GLU A 111 1.71 3.34 -10.66
CA GLU A 111 0.98 3.35 -11.93
C GLU A 111 0.59 4.76 -12.40
N GLU A 112 0.54 5.75 -11.51
CA GLU A 112 0.32 7.14 -11.88
C GLU A 112 1.62 7.82 -12.34
N VAL A 113 2.77 7.30 -11.90
CA VAL A 113 4.09 7.88 -12.12
C VAL A 113 4.85 7.18 -13.26
N ILE A 114 4.67 5.87 -13.43
CA ILE A 114 5.23 5.08 -14.53
C ILE A 114 4.24 5.04 -15.69
N LEU A 115 4.60 5.72 -16.77
CA LEU A 115 3.76 5.79 -17.96
C LEU A 115 4.00 4.54 -18.84
N ASP A 116 2.89 3.84 -19.11
CA ASP A 116 2.87 2.44 -19.55
C ASP A 116 3.59 2.15 -20.87
N ASP A 117 4.45 1.14 -20.81
CA ASP A 117 4.81 0.22 -21.88
C ASP A 117 4.92 -1.16 -21.19
N THR A 118 3.80 -1.64 -20.65
CA THR A 118 3.76 -2.76 -19.71
C THR A 118 3.36 -4.05 -20.46
N GLU A 119 4.24 -5.04 -20.46
CA GLU A 119 3.97 -6.34 -21.08
C GLU A 119 2.88 -7.10 -20.30
N VAL A 120 2.02 -7.81 -21.04
CA VAL A 120 0.98 -8.66 -20.44
C VAL A 120 1.57 -10.01 -20.07
N VAL A 121 1.62 -10.31 -18.77
CA VAL A 121 2.04 -11.59 -18.22
C VAL A 121 0.89 -12.59 -18.26
N SER A 122 1.06 -13.71 -18.96
CA SER A 122 0.11 -14.82 -18.86
C SER A 122 0.36 -15.59 -17.57
N LEU A 123 -0.65 -15.66 -16.70
CA LEU A 123 -0.51 -16.41 -15.45
C LEU A 123 -0.33 -17.89 -15.74
N SER A 124 0.81 -18.42 -15.30
CA SER A 124 1.10 -19.84 -15.25
C SER A 124 1.60 -20.18 -13.85
N ARG A 125 1.22 -21.36 -13.33
CA ARG A 125 1.63 -21.78 -11.98
C ARG A 125 3.12 -22.07 -11.97
N ASN A 126 3.85 -21.43 -11.06
CA ASN A 126 5.21 -21.78 -10.75
C ASN A 126 5.24 -23.02 -9.85
N THR A 127 5.46 -24.19 -10.46
CA THR A 127 5.46 -25.48 -9.76
C THR A 127 6.66 -25.68 -8.84
N GLN A 128 7.74 -24.90 -9.03
CA GLN A 128 8.97 -25.00 -8.24
C GLN A 128 8.75 -24.70 -6.75
N TYR A 129 7.85 -23.75 -6.44
CA TYR A 129 7.60 -23.28 -5.07
C TYR A 129 6.33 -23.85 -4.46
N LEU A 130 5.68 -24.83 -5.10
CA LEU A 130 4.37 -25.31 -4.68
C LEU A 130 4.30 -25.75 -3.20
N PRO A 131 5.25 -26.54 -2.65
CA PRO A 131 5.20 -26.90 -1.23
C PRO A 131 5.31 -25.70 -0.28
N PHE A 132 6.14 -24.71 -0.66
CA PHE A 132 6.31 -23.49 0.11
C PHE A 132 5.05 -22.62 0.06
N VAL A 133 4.48 -22.45 -1.13
CA VAL A 133 3.20 -21.75 -1.32
C VAL A 133 2.08 -22.40 -0.50
N LEU A 134 2.00 -23.73 -0.46
CA LEU A 134 1.04 -24.46 0.37
C LEU A 134 1.23 -24.20 1.87
N SER A 135 2.47 -24.06 2.34
CA SER A 135 2.73 -23.68 3.73
C SER A 135 2.26 -22.26 4.06
N LEU A 136 2.46 -21.31 3.14
CA LEU A 136 1.99 -19.94 3.29
C LEU A 136 0.45 -19.84 3.26
N ILE A 137 -0.22 -20.67 2.45
CA ILE A 137 -1.69 -20.72 2.42
C ILE A 137 -2.25 -21.17 3.77
N LYS A 138 -1.64 -22.18 4.41
CA LYS A 138 -2.07 -22.62 5.74
C LYS A 138 -1.89 -21.52 6.79
N GLU A 139 -0.79 -20.77 6.71
CA GLU A 139 -0.57 -19.60 7.55
C GLU A 139 -1.63 -18.52 7.29
N LEU A 140 -1.97 -18.28 6.01
CA LEU A 140 -3.01 -17.33 5.60
C LEU A 140 -4.38 -17.71 6.16
N GLU A 141 -4.76 -18.99 6.04
CA GLU A 141 -6.01 -19.52 6.58
C GLU A 141 -6.10 -19.31 8.09
N SER A 142 -5.04 -19.65 8.83
CA SER A 142 -4.99 -19.45 10.28
C SER A 142 -5.05 -17.97 10.68
N LYS A 143 -4.38 -17.07 9.95
CA LYS A 143 -4.44 -15.63 10.20
C LYS A 143 -5.81 -15.04 9.86
N THR A 144 -6.46 -15.54 8.81
CA THR A 144 -7.80 -15.12 8.40
C THR A 144 -8.83 -15.49 9.47
N GLU A 145 -8.77 -16.72 10.00
CA GLU A 145 -9.63 -17.15 11.11
C GLU A 145 -9.44 -16.24 12.33
N ARG A 146 -8.19 -15.93 12.69
CA ARG A 146 -7.89 -15.03 13.81
C ARG A 146 -8.40 -13.60 13.57
N TYR A 147 -8.29 -13.10 12.35
CA TYR A 147 -8.82 -11.79 11.97
C TYR A 147 -10.34 -11.73 12.09
N GLU A 148 -11.05 -12.78 11.65
CA GLU A 148 -12.51 -12.88 11.77
C GLU A 148 -12.95 -12.87 13.23
N GLU A 149 -12.29 -13.65 14.10
CA GLU A 149 -12.55 -13.65 15.54
C GLU A 149 -12.37 -12.26 16.18
N LEU A 150 -11.26 -11.58 15.87
CA LEU A 150 -10.95 -10.25 16.40
C LEU A 150 -11.94 -9.20 15.89
N SER A 151 -12.29 -9.28 14.60
CA SER A 151 -13.27 -8.37 13.98
C SER A 151 -14.64 -8.54 14.62
N GLU A 152 -15.09 -9.77 14.88
CA GLU A 152 -16.34 -10.00 15.60
C GLU A 152 -16.33 -9.40 17.00
N LEU A 153 -15.23 -9.54 17.75
CA LEU A 153 -15.09 -8.97 19.09
C LEU A 153 -15.10 -7.44 19.04
N TYR A 154 -14.38 -6.85 18.08
CA TYR A 154 -14.37 -5.41 17.85
C TYR A 154 -15.79 -4.89 17.59
N TRP A 155 -16.53 -5.50 16.66
CA TRP A 155 -17.89 -5.05 16.34
C TRP A 155 -18.85 -5.19 17.52
N LYS A 156 -18.78 -6.29 18.29
CA LYS A 156 -19.56 -6.46 19.54
C LYS A 156 -19.25 -5.38 20.57
N LEU A 157 -17.99 -4.94 20.66
CA LEU A 157 -17.60 -3.88 21.59
C LEU A 157 -18.05 -2.50 21.10
N GLU A 158 -18.00 -2.25 19.80
CA GLU A 158 -18.44 -0.98 19.21
C GLU A 158 -19.95 -0.78 19.37
N GLU A 159 -20.73 -1.86 19.27
CA GLU A 159 -22.18 -1.87 19.59
C GLU A 159 -22.49 -1.42 21.03
N VAL A 160 -21.54 -1.57 21.97
CA VAL A 160 -21.70 -1.17 23.38
C VAL A 160 -21.10 0.22 23.64
N LYS A 161 -19.96 0.52 23.03
CA LYS A 161 -19.20 1.76 23.20
C LYS A 161 -20.00 2.99 22.76
N GLU A 162 -20.59 2.96 21.57
CA GLU A 162 -21.32 4.12 21.04
C GLU A 162 -22.56 4.47 21.89
N PRO A 163 -23.43 3.53 22.28
CA PRO A 163 -24.52 3.82 23.22
C PRO A 163 -24.05 4.34 24.58
N LEU A 164 -22.95 3.81 25.13
CA LEU A 164 -22.41 4.28 26.41
C LEU A 164 -21.90 5.71 26.33
N LYS A 165 -21.19 6.07 25.25
CA LYS A 165 -20.72 7.43 25.01
C LYS A 165 -21.88 8.42 24.85
N ASN A 166 -22.90 8.03 24.08
CA ASN A 166 -24.11 8.86 23.92
C ASN A 166 -24.88 9.05 25.24
N LEU A 167 -24.91 8.03 26.10
CA LEU A 167 -25.53 8.12 27.42
C LEU A 167 -24.76 9.06 28.36
N ASP A 168 -23.43 8.98 28.34
CA ASP A 168 -22.55 9.86 29.12
C ASP A 168 -22.73 11.33 28.71
N GLU A 169 -22.71 11.62 27.40
CA GLU A 169 -22.94 12.96 26.86
C GLU A 169 -24.34 13.53 27.20
N ALA A 170 -25.35 12.67 27.31
CA ALA A 170 -26.71 13.05 27.68
C ALA A 170 -26.92 13.23 29.20
N CYS A 171 -26.02 12.71 30.03
CA CYS A 171 -26.11 12.77 31.48
C CYS A 171 -25.58 14.10 32.05
N ILE A 172 -26.37 15.15 31.89
CA ILE A 172 -26.10 16.45 32.53
C ILE A 172 -26.35 16.30 34.05
N ASN A 173 -25.27 16.22 34.85
CA ASN A 173 -25.21 16.32 36.32
C ASN A 173 -25.09 15.04 37.20
N LYS A 174 -24.52 13.93 36.72
CA LYS A 174 -24.11 12.83 37.61
C LYS A 174 -22.66 12.42 37.36
N LEU A 175 -21.74 12.95 38.17
CA LEU A 175 -20.35 12.51 38.22
C LEU A 175 -20.29 11.15 38.93
N SER A 176 -19.94 10.09 38.20
CA SER A 176 -19.69 8.76 38.77
C SER A 176 -18.33 8.27 38.29
N LEU A 177 -17.34 8.35 39.17
CA LEU A 177 -15.96 7.92 38.90
C LEU A 177 -15.87 6.45 38.41
N ASP A 178 -16.75 5.58 38.90
CA ASP A 178 -16.78 4.17 38.49
C ASP A 178 -17.33 4.01 37.05
N ALA A 179 -18.33 4.81 36.67
CA ALA A 179 -18.88 4.80 35.31
C ALA A 179 -17.88 5.40 34.31
N ASP A 180 -17.24 6.52 34.66
CA ASP A 180 -16.21 7.17 33.86
C ASP A 180 -15.00 6.23 33.64
N SER A 181 -14.60 5.50 34.69
CA SER A 181 -13.54 4.48 34.62
C SER A 181 -13.93 3.31 33.72
N ALA A 182 -15.18 2.84 33.78
CA ALA A 182 -15.67 1.76 32.94
C ALA A 182 -15.74 2.17 31.45
N LEU A 183 -16.23 3.38 31.16
CA LEU A 183 -16.26 3.93 29.80
C LEU A 183 -14.85 4.08 29.22
N THR A 184 -13.91 4.58 30.02
CA THR A 184 -12.50 4.70 29.62
C THR A 184 -11.91 3.34 29.24
N LYS A 185 -12.16 2.29 30.05
CA LYS A 185 -11.69 0.93 29.74
C LYS A 185 -12.29 0.39 28.44
N VAL A 186 -13.59 0.59 28.21
CA VAL A 186 -14.26 0.16 26.96
C VAL A 186 -13.64 0.87 25.74
N ILE A 187 -13.33 2.16 25.87
CA ILE A 187 -12.65 2.91 24.80
C ILE A 187 -11.23 2.39 24.56
N GLU A 188 -10.46 2.16 25.63
CA GLU A 188 -9.11 1.59 25.54
C GLU A 188 -9.10 0.20 24.88
N GLU A 189 -10.01 -0.68 25.28
CA GLU A 189 -10.15 -2.02 24.70
C GLU A 189 -10.59 -1.96 23.22
N SER A 190 -11.52 -1.07 22.87
CA SER A 190 -11.95 -0.86 21.48
C SER A 190 -10.79 -0.38 20.60
N ASN A 191 -10.01 0.59 21.07
CA ASN A 191 -8.84 1.09 20.34
C ASN A 191 -7.75 0.02 20.21
N GLN A 192 -7.53 -0.80 21.24
CA GLN A 192 -6.59 -1.92 21.18
C GLN A 192 -7.03 -2.99 20.18
N LEU A 193 -8.32 -3.32 20.14
CA LEU A 193 -8.88 -4.27 19.18
C LEU A 193 -8.79 -3.73 17.75
N ASP A 194 -9.14 -2.46 17.51
CA ASP A 194 -9.01 -1.81 16.21
C ASP A 194 -7.56 -1.87 15.69
N ALA A 195 -6.58 -1.52 16.53
CA ALA A 195 -5.16 -1.62 16.18
C ALA A 195 -4.73 -3.05 15.84
N GLN A 196 -5.24 -4.06 16.58
CA GLN A 196 -4.96 -5.46 16.29
C GLN A 196 -5.60 -5.94 14.98
N VAL A 197 -6.83 -5.52 14.69
CA VAL A 197 -7.54 -5.83 13.45
C VAL A 197 -6.78 -5.26 12.25
N GLN A 198 -6.40 -3.99 12.30
CA GLN A 198 -5.62 -3.32 11.25
C GLN A 198 -4.25 -3.98 11.04
N ALA A 199 -3.57 -4.37 12.12
CA ALA A 199 -2.29 -5.08 12.02
C ALA A 199 -2.46 -6.46 11.34
N HIS A 200 -3.49 -7.23 11.71
CA HIS A 200 -3.75 -8.53 11.08
C HIS A 200 -4.17 -8.40 9.61
N GLU A 201 -4.96 -7.40 9.27
CA GLU A 201 -5.33 -7.11 7.88
C GLU A 201 -4.08 -6.85 7.02
N LEU A 202 -3.16 -6.02 7.53
CA LEU A 202 -1.88 -5.75 6.85
C LEU A 202 -1.03 -7.02 6.69
N GLU A 203 -0.95 -7.87 7.72
CA GLU A 203 -0.23 -9.14 7.65
C GLU A 203 -0.83 -10.10 6.61
N ILE A 204 -2.17 -10.18 6.54
CA ILE A 204 -2.90 -10.98 5.55
C ILE A 204 -2.60 -10.46 4.14
N GLU A 205 -2.64 -9.15 3.93
CA GLU A 205 -2.32 -8.54 2.63
C GLU A 205 -0.88 -8.84 2.21
N GLN A 206 0.09 -8.71 3.13
CA GLN A 206 1.50 -9.02 2.87
C GLN A 206 1.72 -10.49 2.55
N LEU A 207 1.08 -11.38 3.30
CA LEU A 207 1.18 -12.83 3.08
C LEU A 207 0.56 -13.23 1.74
N LEU A 208 -0.57 -12.63 1.37
CA LEU A 208 -1.21 -12.85 0.08
C LEU A 208 -0.36 -12.36 -1.10
N GLN A 209 0.27 -11.19 -0.97
CA GLN A 209 1.26 -10.69 -1.94
C GLN A 209 2.40 -11.70 -2.14
N ARG A 210 2.95 -12.21 -1.02
CA ARG A 210 4.04 -13.19 -1.05
C ARG A 210 3.63 -14.48 -1.72
N ILE A 211 2.43 -14.99 -1.43
CA ILE A 211 1.86 -16.18 -2.07
C ILE A 211 1.78 -15.97 -3.58
N ILE A 212 1.21 -14.83 -4.01
CA ILE A 212 1.03 -14.52 -5.44
C ILE A 212 2.36 -14.41 -6.15
N TYR A 213 3.32 -13.69 -5.58
CA TYR A 213 4.63 -13.55 -6.17
C TYR A 213 5.34 -14.90 -6.32
N LYS A 214 5.31 -15.75 -5.29
CA LYS A 214 5.96 -17.08 -5.36
C LYS A 214 5.22 -18.05 -6.27
N ALA A 215 3.90 -17.96 -6.36
CA ALA A 215 3.08 -18.85 -7.18
C ALA A 215 3.03 -18.45 -8.66
N PHE A 216 3.15 -17.16 -8.99
CA PHE A 216 2.90 -16.66 -10.34
C PHE A 216 3.94 -15.69 -10.87
N ASN A 217 4.88 -15.23 -10.03
CA ASN A 217 5.90 -14.24 -10.38
C ASN A 217 5.29 -12.91 -10.89
N VAL A 218 4.22 -12.45 -10.23
CA VAL A 218 3.54 -11.18 -10.53
C VAL A 218 3.33 -10.36 -9.26
N GLY A 219 3.26 -9.04 -9.40
CA GLY A 219 2.97 -8.09 -8.33
C GLY A 219 1.94 -7.03 -8.74
N PHE A 220 1.48 -6.22 -7.78
CA PHE A 220 0.49 -5.17 -8.01
C PHE A 220 0.94 -4.14 -9.05
N GLY A 221 0.10 -3.86 -10.05
CA GLY A 221 0.40 -3.00 -11.19
C GLY A 221 0.72 -3.77 -12.46
N ASP A 222 1.06 -5.07 -12.35
CA ASP A 222 1.38 -5.89 -13.51
C ASP A 222 0.12 -6.17 -14.35
N PHE A 223 0.27 -6.19 -15.68
CA PHE A 223 -0.81 -6.56 -16.57
C PHE A 223 -0.83 -8.07 -16.65
N ILE A 224 -1.89 -8.68 -16.12
CA ILE A 224 -2.00 -10.14 -16.04
C ILE A 224 -3.14 -10.63 -16.92
N SER A 225 -2.94 -11.79 -17.54
CA SER A 225 -3.99 -12.48 -18.29
C SER A 225 -4.18 -13.91 -17.80
N TYR A 226 -5.44 -14.34 -17.80
CA TYR A 226 -5.82 -15.69 -17.44
C TYR A 226 -6.88 -16.21 -18.42
N ALA A 227 -6.63 -17.39 -18.97
CA ALA A 227 -7.58 -18.13 -19.79
C ALA A 227 -8.25 -19.19 -18.92
N GLU A 228 -9.53 -19.02 -18.62
CA GLU A 228 -10.30 -20.04 -17.91
C GLU A 228 -10.51 -21.23 -18.87
N SER A 229 -9.98 -22.40 -18.50
CA SER A 229 -9.90 -23.60 -19.34
C SER A 229 -11.24 -24.00 -19.97
N ASP A 230 -12.34 -23.70 -19.28
CA ASP A 230 -13.67 -24.21 -19.61
C ASP A 230 -14.50 -23.22 -20.44
N LYS A 231 -14.10 -21.94 -20.48
CA LYS A 231 -14.87 -20.87 -21.14
C LYS A 231 -14.19 -20.30 -22.38
N GLY A 232 -12.91 -20.62 -22.61
CA GLY A 232 -12.11 -20.07 -23.72
C GLY A 232 -11.98 -18.54 -23.70
N THR A 233 -12.44 -17.89 -22.64
CA THR A 233 -12.47 -16.44 -22.51
C THR A 233 -11.23 -16.01 -21.74
N VAL A 234 -10.38 -15.22 -22.39
CA VAL A 234 -9.20 -14.64 -21.75
C VAL A 234 -9.63 -13.35 -21.05
N THR A 235 -9.41 -13.29 -19.74
CA THR A 235 -9.56 -12.06 -18.97
C THR A 235 -8.18 -11.43 -18.81
N THR A 236 -8.06 -10.15 -19.12
CA THR A 236 -6.83 -9.37 -18.93
C THR A 236 -7.14 -8.16 -18.06
N LEU A 237 -6.35 -7.96 -17.01
CA LEU A 237 -6.51 -6.87 -16.06
C LEU A 237 -5.16 -6.35 -15.57
N ARG A 238 -5.13 -5.10 -15.13
CA ARG A 238 -4.05 -4.57 -14.30
C ARG A 238 -4.29 -5.02 -12.87
N PHE A 239 -3.32 -5.71 -12.28
CA PHE A 239 -3.49 -6.33 -10.96
C PHE A 239 -3.48 -5.27 -9.85
N GLU A 240 -4.61 -5.02 -9.20
CA GLU A 240 -4.73 -3.95 -8.20
C GLU A 240 -5.15 -4.47 -6.82
N GLY A 241 -5.84 -5.61 -6.78
CA GLY A 241 -6.26 -6.24 -5.55
C GLY A 241 -6.38 -7.74 -5.68
N CYS A 242 -6.31 -8.42 -4.55
CA CYS A 242 -6.59 -9.84 -4.45
C CYS A 242 -7.22 -10.15 -3.10
N TYR A 243 -7.90 -11.29 -3.03
CA TYR A 243 -8.31 -11.90 -1.78
C TYR A 243 -8.32 -13.42 -1.94
N TYR A 244 -8.21 -14.12 -0.82
CA TYR A 244 -8.28 -15.57 -0.76
C TYR A 244 -9.62 -16.01 -0.19
N HIS A 245 -10.26 -16.98 -0.84
CA HIS A 245 -11.50 -17.57 -0.35
C HIS A 245 -11.64 -19.01 -0.84
N ALA A 246 -11.89 -19.95 0.08
CA ALA A 246 -12.17 -21.36 -0.20
C ALA A 246 -11.20 -22.02 -1.21
N GLY A 247 -9.89 -21.89 -0.98
CA GLY A 247 -8.87 -22.51 -1.84
C GLY A 247 -8.59 -21.78 -3.15
N ARG A 248 -9.21 -20.61 -3.38
CA ARG A 248 -9.07 -19.83 -4.61
C ARG A 248 -8.57 -18.43 -4.31
N ILE A 249 -7.67 -17.94 -5.15
CA ILE A 249 -7.30 -16.52 -5.17
C ILE A 249 -8.16 -15.84 -6.21
N CYS A 250 -8.83 -14.76 -5.80
CA CYS A 250 -9.44 -13.82 -6.72
C CYS A 250 -8.43 -12.73 -7.04
N PHE A 251 -8.17 -12.50 -8.32
CA PHE A 251 -7.45 -11.33 -8.80
C PHE A 251 -8.47 -10.30 -9.26
N ARG A 252 -8.27 -9.03 -8.92
CA ARG A 252 -9.11 -7.90 -9.34
C ARG A 252 -8.28 -6.70 -9.77
N GLY A 253 -8.86 -5.89 -10.64
CA GLY A 253 -8.39 -4.55 -10.98
C GLY A 253 -8.93 -4.08 -12.33
N ALA A 254 -8.42 -2.96 -12.82
CA ALA A 254 -8.87 -2.36 -14.07
C ALA A 254 -8.67 -3.30 -15.28
N GLY A 255 -9.73 -3.57 -16.04
CA GLY A 255 -9.67 -4.41 -17.23
C GLY A 255 -8.83 -3.79 -18.34
N ILE A 256 -8.00 -4.59 -19.01
CA ILE A 256 -7.20 -4.14 -20.15
C ILE A 256 -8.02 -4.23 -21.43
N THR A 257 -8.10 -3.13 -22.16
CA THR A 257 -8.79 -3.04 -23.45
C THR A 257 -8.06 -3.83 -24.53
N LYS A 258 -8.75 -4.18 -25.63
CA LYS A 258 -8.13 -4.82 -26.81
C LYS A 258 -6.96 -4.04 -27.40
N THR A 259 -6.90 -2.73 -27.14
CA THR A 259 -5.82 -1.83 -27.57
C THR A 259 -4.65 -1.75 -26.58
N GLY A 260 -4.63 -2.60 -25.54
CA GLY A 260 -3.55 -2.65 -24.54
C GLY A 260 -3.59 -1.51 -23.51
N LYS A 261 -4.68 -0.76 -23.43
CA LYS A 261 -4.83 0.35 -22.48
C LYS A 261 -5.69 -0.03 -21.28
N VAL A 262 -5.39 0.54 -20.12
CA VAL A 262 -6.21 0.43 -18.92
C VAL A 262 -7.62 0.98 -19.20
N GLY A 263 -8.63 0.13 -19.01
CA GLY A 263 -10.04 0.45 -19.18
C GLY A 263 -10.68 0.99 -17.91
N LYS A 264 -11.90 1.54 -18.02
CA LYS A 264 -12.66 2.09 -16.89
C LYS A 264 -13.46 1.05 -16.09
N ARG A 265 -13.48 -0.21 -16.55
CA ARG A 265 -14.30 -1.26 -15.95
C ARG A 265 -13.38 -2.21 -15.20
N ASP A 266 -13.77 -2.56 -13.98
CA ASP A 266 -13.09 -3.59 -13.22
C ASP A 266 -13.30 -4.95 -13.88
N ALA A 267 -12.27 -5.76 -13.81
CA ALA A 267 -12.26 -7.15 -14.18
C ALA A 267 -11.76 -7.96 -13.00
N SER A 268 -12.19 -9.22 -12.93
CA SER A 268 -11.74 -10.16 -11.92
C SER A 268 -11.79 -11.57 -12.45
N PHE A 269 -10.91 -12.43 -11.97
CA PHE A 269 -10.97 -13.87 -12.20
C PHE A 269 -10.50 -14.63 -10.97
N TYR A 270 -10.96 -15.88 -10.85
CA TYR A 270 -10.56 -16.78 -9.79
C TYR A 270 -9.58 -17.79 -10.33
N LEU A 271 -8.57 -18.09 -9.53
CA LEU A 271 -7.59 -19.11 -9.84
C LEU A 271 -7.44 -20.02 -8.63
N SER A 272 -7.70 -21.31 -8.84
CA SER A 272 -7.44 -22.33 -7.81
C SER A 272 -5.94 -22.52 -7.67
N LEU A 273 -5.41 -22.52 -6.45
CA LEU A 273 -3.99 -22.85 -6.21
C LEU A 273 -3.75 -24.36 -6.32
N MET A 274 -4.77 -25.17 -6.04
CA MET A 274 -4.73 -26.63 -6.18
C MET A 274 -5.30 -27.04 -7.55
N ALA A 275 -4.77 -28.12 -8.12
CA ALA A 275 -5.49 -28.81 -9.20
C ALA A 275 -6.80 -29.36 -8.60
N ALA A 276 -7.89 -29.34 -9.37
CA ALA A 276 -9.04 -30.15 -9.00
C ALA A 276 -8.59 -31.63 -8.94
N PRO A 277 -9.05 -32.41 -7.95
CA PRO A 277 -8.80 -33.85 -7.93
C PRO A 277 -9.33 -34.54 -9.20
#